data_AF-A0A349J839-F1
#
_entry.id   AF-A0A349J839-F1
#
_cell.length_a   1.000
_cell.length_b   1.000
_cell.length_c   1.000
_cell.angle_alpha   90.00
_cell.angle_beta   90.00
_cell.angle_gamma   90.00
#
_symmetry.space_group_name_H-M   'P 1'
#
loop_
_entity.id
_entity.type
_entity.pdbx_description
1 polymer ?
#
loop_
_entity_poly.entity_id
_entity_poly.type
_entity_poly.pdbx_seq_one_letter_code
_entity_poly.pdbx_strand_id
1 'polypeptide(L)'
;MLPRRRPSIASLQQGLRRADHVRRTLLADRQRCRLELAQDRAHRQAESRRALLSAMVADLASGFVNAPLDTVDQAMRQSLQELCHAVGADRIRLSTWDAASTLLTWRDGWARRGLPDATQRGP
;
A
#
# COMPACT_ATOMS: atom_id res chain seq x y z
N MET A 1 -13.44 28.43 64.74
CA MET A 1 -12.51 27.45 64.13
C MET A 1 -13.28 26.17 63.87
N LEU A 2 -13.50 25.78 62.61
CA LEU A 2 -14.18 24.52 62.28
C LEU A 2 -13.17 23.36 62.20
N PRO A 3 -13.44 22.20 62.83
CA PRO A 3 -12.55 21.07 62.79
C PRO A 3 -12.52 20.47 61.38
N ARG A 4 -11.33 20.41 60.77
CA ARG A 4 -11.13 19.69 59.50
C ARG A 4 -11.34 18.19 59.74
N ARG A 5 -12.45 17.63 59.24
CA ARG A 5 -12.65 16.17 59.21
C ARG A 5 -11.61 15.55 58.27
N ARG A 6 -10.80 14.62 58.81
CA ARG A 6 -9.93 13.78 57.99
C ARG A 6 -10.77 12.77 57.22
N PRO A 7 -10.53 12.57 55.91
CA PRO A 7 -11.22 11.53 55.14
C PRO A 7 -10.89 10.14 55.70
N SER A 8 -11.85 9.22 55.64
CA SER A 8 -11.63 7.84 56.07
C SER A 8 -10.77 7.07 55.05
N ILE A 9 -10.08 6.03 55.50
CA ILE A 9 -9.29 5.16 54.61
C ILE A 9 -10.16 4.58 53.49
N ALA A 10 -11.42 4.26 53.77
CA ALA A 10 -12.36 3.74 52.78
C ALA A 10 -12.69 4.76 51.67
N SER A 11 -12.85 6.05 52.00
CA SER A 11 -13.11 7.08 50.99
C SER A 11 -11.89 7.34 50.11
N LEU A 12 -10.67 7.24 50.67
CA LEU A 12 -9.43 7.31 49.90
C LEU A 12 -9.29 6.12 48.93
N GLN A 13 -9.57 4.90 49.39
CA GLN A 13 -9.53 3.70 48.53
C GLN A 13 -10.56 3.76 47.40
N GLN A 14 -11.77 4.26 47.68
CA GLN A 14 -12.79 4.46 46.65
C GLN A 14 -12.37 5.53 45.63
N GLY A 15 -11.72 6.60 46.08
CA GLY A 15 -11.14 7.62 45.21
C GLY A 15 -10.08 7.05 44.28
N LEU A 16 -9.14 6.24 44.80
CA LEU A 16 -8.10 5.60 44.01
C LEU A 16 -8.68 4.65 42.95
N ARG A 17 -9.65 3.81 43.33
CA ARG A 17 -10.32 2.90 42.36
C ARG A 17 -11.02 3.66 41.25
N ARG A 18 -11.69 4.77 41.57
CA ARG A 18 -12.33 5.64 40.57
C ARG A 18 -11.30 6.29 39.66
N ALA A 19 -10.20 6.81 40.21
CA ALA A 19 -9.12 7.41 39.44
C ALA A 19 -8.46 6.39 38.50
N ASP A 20 -8.21 5.17 38.97
CA ASP A 20 -7.65 4.08 38.17
C ASP A 20 -8.60 3.64 37.05
N HIS A 21 -9.90 3.56 37.33
CA HIS A 21 -10.91 3.24 36.31
C HIS A 21 -10.92 4.31 35.20
N VAL A 22 -10.99 5.59 35.57
CA VAL A 22 -10.94 6.71 34.61
C VAL A 22 -9.63 6.71 33.82
N ARG A 23 -8.50 6.43 34.47
CA ARG A 23 -7.21 6.32 33.77
C ARG A 23 -7.23 5.20 32.73
N ARG A 24 -7.79 4.04 33.06
CA ARG A 24 -7.89 2.90 32.14
C ARG A 24 -8.81 3.21 30.96
N THR A 25 -9.97 3.82 31.19
CA THR A 25 -10.88 4.20 30.10
C THR A 25 -10.24 5.21 29.17
N LEU A 26 -9.62 6.27 29.70
CA LEU A 26 -8.91 7.26 28.89
C LEU A 26 -7.76 6.68 28.08
N LEU A 27 -7.02 5.70 28.63
CA LEU A 27 -5.97 5.01 27.89
C LEU A 27 -6.54 4.15 26.76
N ALA A 28 -7.64 3.43 27.02
CA ALA A 28 -8.33 2.64 26.01
C ALA A 28 -8.87 3.52 24.87
N ASP A 29 -9.50 4.66 25.19
CA ASP A 29 -10.02 5.60 24.20
C ASP A 29 -8.90 6.21 23.35
N ARG A 30 -7.76 6.55 23.96
CA ARG A 30 -6.58 7.02 23.22
C ARG A 30 -6.02 5.95 22.28
N GLN A 31 -6.03 4.69 22.69
CA GLN A 31 -5.61 3.59 21.82
C GLN A 31 -6.56 3.40 20.65
N ARG A 32 -7.88 3.42 20.89
CA ARG A 32 -8.91 3.35 19.84
C ARG A 32 -8.74 4.47 18.81
N CYS A 33 -8.67 5.72 19.28
CA CYS A 33 -8.48 6.88 18.41
C CYS A 33 -7.19 6.75 17.57
N ARG A 34 -6.09 6.24 18.14
CA ARG A 34 -4.85 6.00 17.38
C ARG A 34 -5.02 4.93 16.29
N LEU A 35 -5.74 3.86 16.59
CA LEU A 35 -5.99 2.78 15.63
C LEU A 35 -6.90 3.25 14.49
N GLU A 36 -7.99 3.96 14.82
CA GLU A 36 -8.90 4.55 13.83
C GLU A 36 -8.15 5.52 12.90
N LEU A 37 -7.35 6.44 13.46
CA LEU A 37 -6.54 7.35 12.65
C LEU A 37 -5.50 6.62 11.78
N ALA A 38 -4.93 5.52 12.26
CA ALA A 38 -4.00 4.72 11.47
C ALA A 38 -4.71 4.00 10.32
N GLN A 39 -5.91 3.45 10.57
CA GLN A 39 -6.74 2.81 9.55
C GLN A 39 -7.19 3.81 8.49
N ASP A 40 -7.68 4.98 8.89
CA ASP A 40 -8.09 6.05 7.97
C ASP A 40 -6.94 6.54 7.08
N ARG A 41 -5.73 6.59 7.63
CA ARG A 41 -4.53 6.95 6.85
C ARG A 41 -4.18 5.84 5.85
N ALA A 42 -4.19 4.59 6.30
CA ALA A 42 -3.91 3.45 5.43
C ALA A 42 -4.94 3.33 4.30
N HIS A 43 -6.21 3.54 4.60
CA HIS A 43 -7.30 3.52 3.63
C HIS A 43 -7.13 4.63 2.58
N ARG A 44 -6.97 5.88 3.02
CA ARG A 44 -6.74 7.02 2.10
C ARG A 44 -5.49 6.84 1.24
N GLN A 45 -4.42 6.27 1.80
CA GLN A 45 -3.21 5.96 1.05
C GLN A 45 -3.46 4.88 -0.01
N ALA A 46 -4.23 3.84 0.33
CA ALA A 46 -4.59 2.79 -0.62
C ALA A 46 -5.47 3.32 -1.75
N GLU A 47 -6.45 4.16 -1.45
CA GLU A 47 -7.31 4.81 -2.46
C GLU A 47 -6.51 5.74 -3.37
N SER A 48 -5.62 6.57 -2.81
CA SER A 48 -4.74 7.45 -3.59
C SER A 48 -3.83 6.66 -4.52
N ARG A 49 -3.23 5.56 -4.04
CA ARG A 49 -2.41 4.65 -4.86
C ARG A 49 -3.22 3.99 -5.97
N ARG A 50 -4.45 3.55 -5.66
CA ARG A 50 -5.35 2.98 -6.65
C ARG A 50 -5.72 3.99 -7.73
N ALA A 51 -6.06 5.21 -7.36
CA ALA A 51 -6.38 6.28 -8.30
C ALA A 51 -5.20 6.59 -9.23
N LEU A 52 -3.99 6.69 -8.68
CA LEU A 52 -2.77 6.91 -9.46
C LEU A 52 -2.48 5.77 -10.43
N LEU A 53 -2.62 4.51 -9.98
CA LEU A 53 -2.44 3.34 -10.83
C LEU A 53 -3.48 3.30 -11.96
N SER A 54 -4.75 3.58 -11.64
CA SER A 54 -5.83 3.63 -12.64
C SER A 54 -5.60 4.70 -13.70
N ALA A 55 -5.16 5.90 -13.29
CA ALA A 55 -4.84 6.98 -14.22
C ALA A 55 -3.70 6.58 -15.17
N MET A 56 -2.60 6.05 -14.61
CA MET A 56 -1.49 5.57 -15.42
C MET A 56 -1.92 4.45 -16.38
N VAL A 57 -2.73 3.48 -15.94
CA VAL A 57 -3.22 2.42 -16.84
C VAL A 57 -4.06 3.00 -17.99
N ALA A 58 -4.90 4.00 -17.70
CA ALA A 58 -5.68 4.68 -18.73
C ALA A 58 -4.78 5.43 -19.73
N ASP A 59 -3.75 6.12 -19.25
CA ASP A 59 -2.79 6.85 -20.09
C ASP A 59 -2.00 5.89 -20.98
N LEU A 60 -1.49 4.79 -20.41
CA LEU A 60 -0.77 3.75 -21.17
C LEU A 60 -1.67 3.11 -22.23
N ALA A 61 -2.90 2.76 -21.87
CA ALA A 61 -3.87 2.18 -22.80
C ALA A 61 -4.20 3.14 -23.95
N SER A 62 -4.38 4.43 -23.64
CA SER A 62 -4.58 5.48 -24.65
C SER A 62 -3.37 5.59 -25.58
N GLY A 63 -2.15 5.52 -25.04
CA GLY A 63 -0.92 5.50 -25.84
C GLY A 63 -0.89 4.34 -26.83
N PHE A 64 -1.25 3.12 -26.41
CA PHE A 64 -1.27 1.96 -27.31
C PHE A 64 -2.34 2.02 -28.40
N VAL A 65 -3.55 2.48 -28.07
CA VAL A 65 -4.64 2.58 -29.06
C VAL A 65 -4.30 3.57 -30.17
N ASN A 66 -3.54 4.61 -29.86
CA ASN A 66 -3.17 5.67 -30.79
C ASN A 66 -1.76 5.51 -31.39
N ALA A 67 -1.00 4.50 -30.99
CA ALA A 67 0.36 4.28 -31.48
C ALA A 67 0.36 3.80 -32.94
N PRO A 68 1.19 4.40 -33.82
CA PRO A 68 1.54 3.80 -35.11
C PRO A 68 2.07 2.38 -34.94
N LEU A 69 1.68 1.46 -35.83
CA LEU A 69 1.99 0.04 -35.71
C LEU A 69 3.50 -0.24 -35.58
N ASP A 70 4.33 0.53 -36.27
CA ASP A 70 5.79 0.48 -36.26
C ASP A 70 6.42 0.94 -34.93
N THR A 71 5.65 1.60 -34.08
CA THR A 71 6.12 2.12 -32.77
C THR A 71 5.56 1.34 -31.57
N VAL A 72 4.65 0.39 -31.78
CA VAL A 72 3.97 -0.35 -30.71
C VAL A 72 4.96 -1.08 -29.78
N ASP A 73 6.00 -1.70 -30.32
CA ASP A 73 7.01 -2.41 -29.51
C ASP A 73 7.83 -1.44 -28.64
N GLN A 74 8.10 -0.24 -29.15
CA GLN A 74 8.76 0.81 -28.37
C GLN A 74 7.85 1.32 -27.26
N ALA A 75 6.59 1.64 -27.59
CA ALA A 75 5.58 2.02 -26.61
C ALA A 75 5.42 0.95 -25.54
N MET A 76 5.46 -0.34 -25.91
CA MET A 76 5.38 -1.47 -24.98
C MET A 76 6.53 -1.49 -23.99
N ARG A 77 7.78 -1.36 -24.46
CA ARG A 77 8.95 -1.32 -23.57
C ARG A 77 8.92 -0.12 -22.62
N GLN A 78 8.51 1.05 -23.11
CA GLN A 78 8.38 2.25 -22.28
C GLN A 78 7.29 2.06 -21.22
N SER A 79 6.11 1.57 -21.60
CA SER A 79 5.01 1.26 -20.67
C SER A 79 5.42 0.26 -19.59
N LEU A 80 6.17 -0.78 -19.95
CA LEU A 80 6.69 -1.75 -18.98
C LEU A 80 7.66 -1.08 -17.98
N GLN A 81 8.54 -0.20 -18.44
CA GLN A 81 9.42 0.57 -17.57
C GLN A 81 8.63 1.46 -16.60
N GLU A 82 7.66 2.23 -17.11
CA GLU A 82 6.82 3.13 -16.32
C GLU A 82 6.00 2.36 -15.27
N LEU A 83 5.39 1.25 -15.66
CA LEU A 83 4.68 0.34 -14.75
C LEU A 83 5.62 -0.19 -13.66
N CYS A 84 6.81 -0.64 -14.02
CA CYS A 84 7.79 -1.17 -13.08
C CYS A 84 8.18 -0.13 -12.04
N HIS A 85 8.44 1.11 -12.47
CA HIS A 85 8.71 2.23 -11.57
C HIS A 85 7.52 2.56 -10.66
N ALA A 86 6.30 2.60 -11.20
CA ALA A 86 5.10 2.96 -10.46
C ALA A 86 4.77 1.94 -9.35
N VAL A 87 4.96 0.64 -9.60
CA VAL A 87 4.74 -0.40 -8.59
C VAL A 87 5.94 -0.63 -7.68
N GLY A 88 7.08 0.04 -7.94
CA GLY A 88 8.32 -0.14 -7.18
C GLY A 88 8.98 -1.49 -7.39
N ALA A 89 8.75 -2.14 -8.54
CA ALA A 89 9.39 -3.40 -8.89
C ALA A 89 10.79 -3.15 -9.47
N ASP A 90 11.64 -4.18 -9.39
CA ASP A 90 12.96 -4.17 -10.02
C ASP A 90 12.93 -4.77 -11.43
N ARG A 91 11.90 -5.56 -11.73
CA ARG A 91 11.72 -6.25 -13.01
C ARG A 91 10.25 -6.48 -13.31
N ILE A 92 9.88 -6.38 -14.58
CA ILE A 92 8.56 -6.75 -15.10
C ILE A 92 8.75 -7.55 -16.39
N ARG A 93 7.81 -8.46 -16.66
CA ARG A 93 7.85 -9.31 -17.86
C ARG A 93 6.45 -9.49 -18.41
N LEU A 94 6.34 -9.45 -19.74
CA LEU A 94 5.16 -9.87 -20.48
C LEU A 94 5.39 -11.30 -20.99
N SER A 95 4.46 -12.19 -20.67
CA SER A 95 4.47 -13.56 -21.14
C SER A 95 3.17 -13.91 -21.83
N THR A 96 3.26 -14.63 -22.93
CA THR A 96 2.12 -15.25 -23.60
C THR A 96 2.02 -16.69 -23.16
N TRP A 97 0.80 -17.13 -22.88
CA TRP A 97 0.49 -18.53 -22.61
C TRP A 97 -0.18 -19.11 -23.85
N ASP A 98 0.40 -20.17 -24.40
CA ASP A 98 -0.23 -20.95 -25.46
C ASP A 98 -0.90 -22.18 -24.85
N ALA A 99 -2.23 -22.25 -24.96
CA ALA A 99 -3.02 -23.34 -24.42
C ALA A 99 -2.78 -24.67 -25.15
N ALA A 100 -2.40 -24.63 -26.43
CA ALA A 100 -2.19 -25.84 -27.23
C ALA A 100 -0.87 -26.53 -26.85
N SER A 101 0.20 -25.74 -26.70
CA SER A 101 1.52 -26.27 -26.33
C SER A 101 1.78 -26.31 -24.82
N THR A 102 0.88 -25.74 -24.01
CA THR A 102 1.07 -25.49 -22.56
C THR A 102 2.39 -24.77 -22.24
N LEU A 103 2.90 -24.00 -23.20
CA LEU A 103 4.15 -23.26 -23.05
C LEU A 103 3.88 -21.80 -22.67
N LEU A 104 4.62 -21.34 -21.67
CA LEU A 104 4.76 -19.93 -21.34
C LEU A 104 5.95 -19.36 -22.12
N THR A 105 5.68 -18.45 -23.05
CA THR A 105 6.70 -17.74 -23.82
C THR A 105 6.89 -16.35 -23.26
N TRP A 106 8.14 -15.95 -23.05
CA TRP A 106 8.47 -14.60 -22.61
C TRP A 106 8.65 -13.74 -23.85
N ARG A 107 7.83 -12.69 -23.95
CA ARG A 107 7.80 -11.85 -25.15
C ARG A 107 8.67 -10.62 -24.96
N ASP A 108 8.43 -9.91 -23.87
CA ASP A 108 9.07 -8.64 -23.56
C ASP A 108 9.28 -8.48 -22.06
N GLY A 109 10.12 -7.52 -21.69
CA GLY A 109 10.31 -7.18 -20.30
C GLY A 109 11.16 -5.95 -20.13
N TRP A 110 11.22 -5.49 -18.89
CA TRP A 110 12.13 -4.45 -18.45
C TRP A 110 12.72 -4.84 -17.11
N ALA A 111 14.01 -4.56 -16.92
CA ALA A 111 14.72 -4.76 -15.68
C ALA A 111 15.52 -3.50 -15.33
N ARG A 112 15.61 -3.20 -14.03
CA ARG A 112 16.49 -2.14 -13.53
C ARG A 112 17.92 -2.41 -13.96
N ARG A 113 18.66 -1.33 -14.26
CA ARG A 113 20.08 -1.40 -14.61
C ARG A 113 20.87 -2.20 -13.56
N GLY A 114 21.69 -3.13 -14.02
CA GLY A 114 22.49 -4.02 -13.17
C GLY A 114 21.85 -5.37 -12.88
N LEU A 115 20.60 -5.58 -13.27
CA LEU A 115 19.95 -6.90 -13.24
C LEU A 115 20.05 -7.60 -14.61
N PRO A 116 20.00 -8.94 -14.65
CA PRO A 116 19.85 -9.68 -15.89
C PRO A 116 18.61 -9.21 -16.65
N ASP A 117 18.72 -9.19 -17.97
CA ASP A 117 17.62 -8.79 -18.85
C ASP A 117 16.35 -9.59 -18.49
N ALA A 118 15.23 -8.89 -18.41
CA ALA A 118 13.94 -9.51 -18.15
C ALA A 118 13.55 -10.54 -19.20
N THR A 119 14.14 -10.52 -20.39
CA THR A 119 13.91 -11.53 -21.44
C THR A 119 14.75 -12.80 -21.28
N GLN A 120 15.85 -12.78 -20.50
CA GLN A 120 16.74 -13.94 -20.35
C GLN A 120 16.13 -15.02 -19.45
N ARG A 121 15.96 -16.24 -19.98
CA ARG A 121 15.65 -17.46 -19.20
C ARG A 121 16.67 -17.63 -18.09
N GLY A 122 16.18 -17.61 -16.85
CA GLY A 122 16.95 -18.11 -15.72
C GLY A 122 17.29 -19.59 -15.94
N PRO A 123 18.36 -20.08 -15.32
CA PRO A 123 18.72 -21.51 -15.40
C PRO A 123 17.60 -22.41 -14.91
#